data_AF-A0A957ATX3-F1
#
_entry.id   AF-A0A957ATX3-F1
#
_cell.length_a   1.000
_cell.length_b   1.000
_cell.length_c   1.000
_cell.angle_alpha   90.00
_cell.angle_beta   90.00
_cell.angle_gamma   90.00
#
_symmetry.space_group_name_H-M   'P 1'
#
loop_
_entity.id
_entity.type
_entity.pdbx_description
1 polymer ?
#
loop_
_entity_poly.entity_id
_entity_poly.type
_entity_poly.pdbx_seq_one_letter_code
_entity_poly.pdbx_strand_id
1 'polypeptide(L)'
;AIQSGDVPDLVTGYTNAMANWYAVDSIVDLTPYVNDADYGMAADEQGAFFQGSLDGGKAPDGTLFAFPISQSENVLFYNSGWAKELGFDNPPANYEEFKAQACAAAEANNSDDDPDNDGTGGLVLYAGASNVASFTFANGGNMLNATGDGYDFTDSTVSDVADLWKDLWDSGCAYATESYPNPEFATRKALFT
;
A
#
# COMPACT_ATOMS: atom_id res chain seq x y z
N ALA A 1 -22.93 -18.64 -5.04
CA ALA A 1 -22.73 -18.17 -6.42
C ALA A 1 -21.99 -19.25 -7.21
N ILE A 2 -20.65 -19.23 -7.31
CA ILE A 2 -19.90 -20.18 -8.18
C ILE A 2 -20.27 -21.64 -7.92
N GLN A 3 -20.26 -22.10 -6.66
CA GLN A 3 -20.58 -23.50 -6.34
C GLN A 3 -22.04 -23.89 -6.61
N SER A 4 -22.98 -22.93 -6.53
CA SER A 4 -24.40 -23.19 -6.77
C SER A 4 -24.83 -22.98 -8.23
N GLY A 5 -24.00 -22.31 -9.03
CA GLY A 5 -24.33 -21.86 -10.38
C GLY A 5 -25.12 -20.54 -10.42
N ASP A 6 -25.58 -20.02 -9.27
CA ASP A 6 -26.32 -18.75 -9.19
C ASP A 6 -25.34 -17.56 -9.18
N VAL A 7 -24.74 -17.29 -10.34
CA VAL A 7 -23.80 -16.17 -10.53
C VAL A 7 -24.52 -14.91 -11.03
N PRO A 8 -24.09 -13.71 -10.60
CA PRO A 8 -24.59 -12.47 -11.18
C PRO A 8 -23.96 -12.22 -12.57
N ASP A 9 -24.59 -11.35 -13.37
CA ASP A 9 -24.03 -10.93 -14.67
C ASP A 9 -22.77 -10.05 -14.52
N LEU A 10 -22.74 -9.22 -13.47
CA LEU A 10 -21.66 -8.29 -13.15
C LEU A 10 -21.36 -8.36 -11.66
N VAL A 11 -20.07 -8.37 -11.31
CA VAL A 11 -19.61 -8.36 -9.92
C VAL A 11 -18.48 -7.35 -9.75
N THR A 12 -18.49 -6.64 -8.63
CA THR A 12 -17.38 -5.82 -8.18
C THR A 12 -16.62 -6.58 -7.10
N GLY A 13 -15.31 -6.67 -7.21
CA GLY A 13 -14.47 -7.35 -6.23
C GLY A 13 -13.04 -6.86 -6.27
N TYR A 14 -12.22 -7.37 -5.35
CA TYR A 14 -10.78 -7.15 -5.40
C TYR A 14 -10.17 -8.00 -6.52
N THR A 15 -9.18 -7.44 -7.21
CA THR A 15 -8.59 -8.09 -8.39
C THR A 15 -7.91 -9.42 -8.06
N ASN A 16 -7.35 -9.58 -6.85
CA ASN A 16 -6.81 -10.85 -6.38
C ASN A 16 -7.90 -11.94 -6.22
N ALA A 17 -9.12 -11.57 -5.80
CA ALA A 17 -10.24 -12.49 -5.73
C ALA A 17 -10.75 -12.84 -7.13
N MET A 18 -10.84 -11.85 -8.02
CA MET A 18 -11.26 -12.04 -9.41
C MET A 18 -10.27 -12.92 -10.18
N ALA A 19 -8.97 -12.79 -9.96
CA ALA A 19 -7.97 -13.68 -10.55
C ALA A 19 -8.21 -15.15 -10.19
N ASN A 20 -8.60 -15.45 -8.93
CA ASN A 20 -8.96 -16.81 -8.52
C ASN A 20 -10.23 -17.32 -9.21
N TRP A 21 -11.22 -16.44 -9.47
CA TRP A 21 -12.45 -16.80 -10.17
C TRP A 21 -12.22 -17.00 -11.67
N TYR A 22 -11.33 -16.20 -12.27
CA TYR A 22 -10.88 -16.39 -13.65
C TYR A 22 -10.15 -17.73 -13.81
N ALA A 23 -9.29 -18.10 -12.87
CA ALA A 23 -8.56 -19.38 -12.89
C ALA A 23 -9.46 -20.64 -12.80
N VAL A 24 -10.73 -20.48 -12.47
CA VAL A 24 -11.75 -21.55 -12.44
C VAL A 24 -12.90 -21.29 -13.43
N ASP A 25 -12.61 -20.54 -14.50
CA ASP A 25 -13.51 -20.26 -15.61
C ASP A 25 -14.84 -19.59 -15.20
N SER A 26 -14.84 -18.85 -14.09
CA SER A 26 -16.04 -18.17 -13.55
C SER A 26 -16.09 -16.68 -13.89
N ILE A 27 -15.09 -16.16 -14.59
CA ILE A 27 -15.05 -14.79 -15.14
C ILE A 27 -14.77 -14.89 -16.64
N VAL A 28 -15.47 -14.07 -17.42
CA VAL A 28 -15.27 -13.98 -18.88
C VAL A 28 -14.10 -13.06 -19.24
N ASP A 29 -13.49 -13.29 -20.40
CA ASP A 29 -12.57 -12.34 -21.01
C ASP A 29 -13.32 -11.06 -21.40
N LEU A 30 -12.91 -9.92 -20.83
CA LEU A 30 -13.46 -8.60 -21.09
C LEU A 30 -12.87 -7.93 -22.34
N THR A 31 -11.77 -8.47 -22.89
CA THR A 31 -11.07 -7.91 -24.06
C THR A 31 -12.00 -7.69 -25.26
N PRO A 32 -12.92 -8.59 -25.63
CA PRO A 32 -13.83 -8.37 -26.75
C PRO A 32 -14.82 -7.23 -26.50
N TYR A 33 -15.23 -7.01 -25.25
CA TYR A 33 -16.20 -5.98 -24.89
C TYR A 33 -15.55 -4.60 -24.84
N VAL A 34 -14.35 -4.50 -24.26
CA VAL A 34 -13.59 -3.25 -24.20
C VAL A 34 -13.17 -2.79 -25.59
N ASN A 35 -12.90 -3.72 -26.52
CA ASN A 35 -12.48 -3.41 -27.89
C ASN A 35 -13.63 -3.48 -28.92
N ASP A 36 -14.89 -3.57 -28.49
CA ASP A 36 -16.03 -3.58 -29.39
C ASP A 36 -16.11 -2.26 -30.17
N ALA A 37 -16.38 -2.34 -31.48
CA ALA A 37 -16.34 -1.16 -32.36
C ALA A 37 -17.52 -0.20 -32.16
N ASP A 38 -18.66 -0.71 -31.66
CA ASP A 38 -19.89 0.05 -31.49
C ASP A 38 -20.12 0.47 -30.02
N TYR A 39 -19.69 -0.37 -29.07
CA TYR A 39 -19.97 -0.22 -27.63
C TYR A 39 -18.73 -0.21 -26.73
N GLY A 40 -17.54 -0.46 -27.28
CA GLY A 40 -16.28 -0.50 -26.54
C GLY A 40 -15.72 0.89 -26.25
N MET A 41 -14.47 0.91 -25.78
CA MET A 41 -13.74 2.13 -25.45
C MET A 41 -12.74 2.47 -26.54
N ALA A 42 -12.72 3.74 -26.95
CA ALA A 42 -11.73 4.24 -27.89
C ALA A 42 -10.31 4.18 -27.28
N ALA A 43 -9.28 4.14 -28.14
CA ALA A 43 -7.90 3.96 -27.69
C ALA A 43 -7.41 5.09 -26.76
N ASP A 44 -7.90 6.31 -26.96
CA ASP A 44 -7.63 7.46 -26.09
C ASP A 44 -8.35 7.35 -24.74
N GLU A 45 -9.57 6.78 -24.70
CA GLU A 45 -10.28 6.50 -23.45
C GLU A 45 -9.59 5.40 -22.64
N GLN A 46 -9.12 4.33 -23.30
CA GLN A 46 -8.33 3.29 -22.64
C GLN A 46 -6.99 3.85 -22.14
N GLY A 47 -6.36 4.73 -22.92
CA GLY A 47 -5.11 5.42 -22.56
C GLY A 47 -5.26 6.44 -21.43
N ALA A 48 -6.49 6.78 -21.03
CA ALA A 48 -6.74 7.69 -19.90
C ALA A 48 -6.58 7.01 -18.52
N PHE A 49 -6.45 5.67 -18.48
CA PHE A 49 -6.26 4.93 -17.24
C PHE A 49 -4.77 4.81 -16.88
N PHE A 50 -4.49 4.72 -15.58
CA PHE A 50 -3.17 4.34 -15.12
C PHE A 50 -2.86 2.90 -15.56
N GLN A 51 -1.71 2.73 -16.22
CA GLN A 51 -1.32 1.44 -16.80
C GLN A 51 -1.28 0.32 -15.75
N GLY A 52 -0.75 0.60 -14.56
CA GLY A 52 -0.70 -0.38 -13.47
C GLY A 52 -2.09 -0.83 -12.99
N SER A 53 -3.12 0.02 -13.09
CA SER A 53 -4.51 -0.35 -12.76
C SER A 53 -5.11 -1.28 -13.81
N LEU A 54 -4.82 -1.04 -15.10
CA LEU A 54 -5.24 -1.93 -16.18
C LEU A 54 -4.51 -3.28 -16.09
N ASP A 55 -3.20 -3.25 -15.85
CA ASP A 55 -2.38 -4.46 -15.79
C ASP A 55 -2.74 -5.36 -14.61
N GLY A 56 -3.19 -4.77 -13.48
CA GLY A 56 -3.71 -5.55 -12.36
C GLY A 56 -4.88 -6.46 -12.75
N GLY A 57 -5.70 -6.05 -13.74
CA GLY A 57 -6.84 -6.82 -14.24
C GLY A 57 -6.52 -7.79 -15.38
N LYS A 58 -5.25 -8.01 -15.70
CA LYS A 58 -4.82 -8.92 -16.78
C LYS A 58 -4.20 -10.20 -16.23
N ALA A 59 -4.52 -11.31 -16.86
CA ALA A 59 -3.83 -12.58 -16.64
C ALA A 59 -2.42 -12.55 -17.26
N PRO A 60 -1.52 -13.49 -16.90
CA PRO A 60 -0.16 -13.54 -17.45
C PRO A 60 -0.09 -13.64 -18.99
N ASP A 61 -1.14 -14.16 -19.63
CA ASP A 61 -1.28 -14.25 -21.09
C ASP A 61 -1.82 -12.96 -21.74
N GLY A 62 -2.12 -11.93 -20.94
CA GLY A 62 -2.66 -10.64 -21.37
C GLY A 62 -4.19 -10.56 -21.39
N THR A 63 -4.90 -11.65 -21.08
CA THR A 63 -6.37 -11.66 -21.05
C THR A 63 -6.90 -10.70 -19.99
N LEU A 64 -7.79 -9.79 -20.37
CA LEU A 64 -8.39 -8.83 -19.44
C LEU A 64 -9.58 -9.49 -18.72
N PHE A 65 -9.38 -9.92 -17.47
CA PHE A 65 -10.45 -10.55 -16.67
C PHE A 65 -11.14 -9.55 -15.72
N ALA A 66 -10.57 -8.37 -15.50
CA ALA A 66 -11.19 -7.34 -14.67
C ALA A 66 -10.88 -5.94 -15.22
N PHE A 67 -11.87 -5.05 -15.15
CA PHE A 67 -11.70 -3.64 -15.53
C PHE A 67 -11.71 -2.75 -14.29
N PRO A 68 -10.76 -1.81 -14.13
CA PRO A 68 -10.69 -0.97 -12.94
C PRO A 68 -11.81 0.08 -12.92
N ILE A 69 -12.61 0.10 -11.84
CA ILE A 69 -13.61 1.15 -11.58
C ILE A 69 -13.14 2.16 -10.51
N SER A 70 -12.24 1.73 -9.64
CA SER A 70 -11.63 2.52 -8.57
C SER A 70 -10.38 1.79 -8.09
N GLN A 71 -9.37 2.52 -7.63
CA GLN A 71 -8.18 1.95 -7.03
C GLN A 71 -7.95 2.50 -5.63
N SER A 72 -7.55 1.60 -4.73
CA SER A 72 -7.02 1.96 -3.42
C SER A 72 -5.51 1.81 -3.46
N GLU A 73 -4.82 2.79 -2.93
CA GLU A 73 -3.36 2.82 -2.84
C GLU A 73 -2.95 3.05 -1.39
N ASN A 74 -1.84 2.43 -0.98
CA ASN A 74 -1.19 2.79 0.27
C ASN A 74 -0.29 3.99 0.03
N VAL A 75 -0.44 5.00 0.87
CA VAL A 75 0.39 6.19 0.89
C VAL A 75 0.89 6.41 2.31
N LEU A 76 2.05 7.07 2.43
CA LEU A 76 2.57 7.51 3.71
C LEU A 76 2.07 8.93 3.99
N PHE A 77 1.32 9.11 5.07
CA PHE A 77 0.99 10.45 5.56
C PHE A 77 2.15 11.00 6.39
N TYR A 78 2.55 12.24 6.12
CA TYR A 78 3.69 12.88 6.78
C TYR A 78 3.33 14.29 7.27
N ASN A 79 3.53 14.54 8.57
CA ASN A 79 3.26 15.84 9.18
C ASN A 79 4.43 16.81 8.95
N SER A 80 4.54 17.34 7.73
CA SER A 80 5.62 18.23 7.31
C SER A 80 5.73 19.54 8.10
N GLY A 81 4.61 20.04 8.64
CA GLY A 81 4.63 21.23 9.50
C GLY A 81 5.32 20.94 10.82
N TRP A 82 4.95 19.82 11.46
CA TRP A 82 5.57 19.39 12.71
C TRP A 82 7.04 19.02 12.51
N ALA A 83 7.38 18.33 11.42
CA ALA A 83 8.77 18.00 11.12
C ALA A 83 9.69 19.23 11.02
N LYS A 84 9.19 20.33 10.43
CA LYS A 84 9.93 21.60 10.36
C LYS A 84 10.18 22.21 11.73
N GLU A 85 9.21 22.13 12.63
CA GLU A 85 9.38 22.57 14.03
C GLU A 85 10.45 21.72 14.76
N LEU A 86 10.57 20.44 14.39
CA LEU A 86 11.61 19.52 14.87
C LEU A 86 12.96 19.68 14.15
N GLY A 87 13.08 20.60 13.19
CA GLY A 87 14.33 20.90 12.49
C GLY A 87 14.55 20.17 11.16
N PHE A 88 13.51 19.54 10.59
CA PHE A 88 13.59 18.85 9.30
C PHE A 88 12.85 19.60 8.20
N ASP A 89 13.60 20.16 7.25
CA ASP A 89 13.03 20.95 6.15
C ASP A 89 12.38 20.10 5.05
N ASN A 90 12.78 18.84 4.92
CA ASN A 90 12.36 17.93 3.85
C ASN A 90 11.82 16.61 4.43
N PRO A 91 10.88 15.93 3.74
CA PRO A 91 10.55 14.54 4.02
C PRO A 91 11.81 13.65 3.95
N PRO A 92 11.83 12.52 4.68
CA PRO A 92 12.98 11.63 4.66
C PRO A 92 13.15 11.00 3.27
N ALA A 93 14.38 10.99 2.76
CA ALA A 93 14.71 10.41 1.46
C ALA A 93 15.24 8.97 1.54
N ASN A 94 15.52 8.47 2.74
CA ASN A 94 16.08 7.15 3.00
C ASN A 94 15.72 6.68 4.42
N TYR A 95 16.06 5.43 4.75
CA TYR A 95 15.74 4.81 6.04
C TYR A 95 16.41 5.48 7.24
N GLU A 96 17.63 5.98 7.10
CA GLU A 96 18.34 6.68 8.18
C GLU A 96 17.61 7.98 8.53
N GLU A 97 17.27 8.78 7.52
CA GLU A 97 16.49 10.01 7.70
C GLU A 97 15.08 9.71 8.22
N PHE A 98 14.44 8.63 7.75
CA PHE A 98 13.13 8.22 8.24
C PHE A 98 13.16 7.93 9.74
N LYS A 99 14.16 7.16 10.18
CA LYS A 99 14.38 6.87 11.60
C LYS A 99 14.68 8.14 12.39
N ALA A 100 15.58 8.99 11.89
CA ALA A 100 15.94 10.23 12.58
C ALA A 100 14.72 11.11 12.85
N GLN A 101 13.84 11.26 11.85
CA GLN A 101 12.61 12.04 11.97
C GLN A 101 11.60 11.39 12.89
N ALA A 102 11.36 10.08 12.76
CA ALA A 102 10.42 9.35 13.62
C ALA A 102 10.85 9.42 15.09
N CYS A 103 12.15 9.25 15.36
CA CYS A 103 12.69 9.32 16.72
C CYS A 103 12.67 10.73 17.30
N ALA A 104 12.94 11.76 16.49
CA ALA A 104 12.86 13.15 16.96
C ALA A 104 11.42 13.53 17.37
N ALA A 105 10.42 13.05 16.63
CA ALA A 105 9.02 13.27 16.98
C ALA A 105 8.61 12.49 18.24
N ALA A 106 9.12 11.27 18.41
CA ALA A 106 8.90 10.51 19.64
C ALA A 106 9.54 11.16 20.87
N GLU A 107 10.78 11.64 20.74
CA GLU A 107 11.48 12.36 21.81
C GLU A 107 10.76 13.66 22.19
N ALA A 108 10.24 14.39 21.20
CA ALA A 108 9.51 15.63 21.44
C ALA A 108 8.26 15.42 22.31
N ASN A 109 7.52 14.34 22.05
CA ASN A 109 6.35 13.97 22.86
C ASN A 109 6.78 13.49 24.26
N ASN A 110 7.73 12.56 24.35
CA ASN A 110 8.21 12.01 25.64
C ASN A 110 8.87 13.04 26.59
N SER A 111 9.26 14.21 26.08
CA SER A 111 9.99 15.23 26.83
C SER A 111 9.17 16.49 27.09
N ASP A 112 7.91 16.54 26.67
CA ASP A 112 7.03 17.69 26.92
C ASP A 112 6.32 17.57 28.28
N ASP A 113 5.39 18.50 28.55
CA ASP A 113 4.61 18.54 29.79
C ASP A 113 3.25 17.79 29.70
N ASP A 114 2.97 17.09 28.59
CA ASP A 114 1.72 16.39 28.28
C ASP A 114 1.89 14.85 28.31
N PRO A 115 1.68 14.20 29.48
CA PRO A 115 1.86 12.76 29.61
C PRO A 115 0.85 11.92 28.81
N ASP A 116 -0.21 12.53 28.26
CA ASP A 116 -1.19 11.81 27.43
C ASP A 116 -0.65 11.47 26.03
N ASN A 117 0.49 12.04 25.64
CA ASN A 117 1.15 11.79 24.36
C ASN A 117 2.46 10.98 24.50
N ASP A 118 2.90 10.66 25.72
CA ASP A 118 4.06 9.81 25.98
C ASP A 118 3.96 8.46 25.23
N GLY A 119 5.08 8.03 24.66
CA GLY A 119 5.18 6.81 23.85
C GLY A 119 4.64 6.93 22.42
N THR A 120 4.27 8.15 21.98
CA THR A 120 3.77 8.41 20.62
C THR A 120 4.75 9.27 19.82
N GLY A 121 4.35 9.77 18.66
CA GLY A 121 5.05 10.79 17.88
C GLY A 121 5.78 10.27 16.65
N GLY A 122 6.31 9.06 16.69
CA GLY A 122 7.00 8.45 15.55
C GLY A 122 6.07 7.88 14.47
N LEU A 123 6.37 6.66 14.01
CA LEU A 123 5.55 5.92 13.04
C LEU A 123 4.40 5.19 13.74
N VAL A 124 3.17 5.35 13.25
CA VAL A 124 2.12 4.37 13.54
C VAL A 124 2.39 3.12 12.73
N LEU A 125 2.88 2.09 13.41
CA LEU A 125 3.31 0.86 12.78
C LEU A 125 2.16 -0.14 12.70
N TYR A 126 1.77 -0.47 11.46
CA TYR A 126 0.86 -1.56 11.15
C TYR A 126 1.55 -2.55 10.21
N ALA A 127 1.97 -3.71 10.75
CA ALA A 127 2.70 -4.72 10.00
C ALA A 127 1.78 -5.67 9.18
N GLY A 128 0.76 -5.09 8.54
CA GLY A 128 -0.10 -5.83 7.61
C GLY A 128 0.60 -6.14 6.29
N ALA A 129 0.17 -7.20 5.60
CA ALA A 129 0.78 -7.64 4.34
C ALA A 129 0.87 -6.51 3.30
N SER A 130 -0.15 -5.66 3.20
CA SER A 130 -0.18 -4.52 2.28
C SER A 130 0.86 -3.44 2.64
N ASN A 131 1.09 -3.17 3.92
CA ASN A 131 2.09 -2.18 4.35
C ASN A 131 3.51 -2.70 4.12
N VAL A 132 3.77 -3.98 4.42
CA VAL A 132 5.06 -4.62 4.10
C VAL A 132 5.31 -4.54 2.60
N ALA A 133 4.32 -4.93 1.80
CA ALA A 133 4.41 -4.89 0.34
C ALA A 133 4.73 -3.49 -0.17
N SER A 134 3.98 -2.49 0.27
CA SER A 134 4.13 -1.11 -0.19
C SER A 134 5.47 -0.51 0.22
N PHE A 135 5.97 -0.77 1.43
CA PHE A 135 7.31 -0.33 1.83
C PHE A 135 8.41 -1.00 1.00
N THR A 136 8.30 -2.31 0.75
CA THR A 136 9.27 -3.02 -0.11
C THR A 136 9.27 -2.46 -1.53
N PHE A 137 8.10 -2.31 -2.15
CA PHE A 137 8.00 -1.79 -3.52
C PHE A 137 8.46 -0.34 -3.63
N ALA A 138 8.13 0.51 -2.66
CA ALA A 138 8.57 1.91 -2.63
C ALA A 138 10.10 2.06 -2.55
N ASN A 139 10.79 1.04 -2.03
CA ASN A 139 12.25 1.01 -1.92
C ASN A 139 12.92 0.13 -2.99
N GLY A 140 12.19 -0.21 -4.06
CA GLY A 140 12.73 -0.88 -5.25
C GLY A 140 12.85 -2.40 -5.13
N GLY A 141 12.39 -2.99 -4.03
CA GLY A 141 12.35 -4.44 -3.85
C GLY A 141 11.14 -5.08 -4.52
N ASN A 142 11.14 -6.41 -4.58
CA ASN A 142 10.00 -7.20 -5.02
C ASN A 142 9.76 -8.40 -4.07
N MET A 143 8.55 -8.95 -4.10
CA MET A 143 8.19 -10.17 -3.36
C MET A 143 7.78 -11.31 -4.30
N LEU A 144 7.93 -11.09 -5.61
CA LEU A 144 7.76 -12.10 -6.64
C LEU A 144 9.13 -12.46 -7.22
N ASN A 145 9.26 -13.71 -7.66
CA ASN A 145 10.43 -14.14 -8.42
C ASN A 145 10.50 -13.42 -9.78
N ALA A 146 11.65 -13.54 -10.47
CA ALA A 146 11.88 -12.86 -11.76
C ALA A 146 10.87 -13.25 -12.85
N THR A 147 10.26 -14.43 -12.77
CA THR A 147 9.23 -14.93 -13.70
C THR A 147 7.83 -14.44 -13.36
N GLY A 148 7.59 -13.90 -12.17
CA GLY A 148 6.30 -13.39 -11.71
C GLY A 148 5.26 -14.48 -11.37
N ASP A 149 5.67 -15.75 -11.29
CA ASP A 149 4.78 -16.90 -11.10
C ASP A 149 4.91 -17.54 -9.70
N GLY A 150 5.72 -16.95 -8.82
CA GLY A 150 5.90 -17.41 -7.45
C GLY A 150 6.43 -16.31 -6.54
N TYR A 151 6.30 -16.53 -5.23
CA TYR A 151 6.83 -15.62 -4.22
C TYR A 151 8.33 -15.80 -4.02
N ASP A 152 9.02 -14.67 -3.84
CA ASP A 152 10.41 -14.61 -3.42
C ASP A 152 10.56 -13.55 -2.33
N PHE A 153 10.68 -13.99 -1.08
CA PHE A 153 10.90 -13.12 0.08
C PHE A 153 12.39 -13.00 0.44
N THR A 154 13.30 -13.48 -0.42
CA THR A 154 14.76 -13.44 -0.18
C THR A 154 15.42 -12.17 -0.69
N ASP A 155 14.68 -11.29 -1.37
CA ASP A 155 15.10 -9.93 -1.70
C ASP A 155 15.53 -9.19 -0.42
N SER A 156 16.73 -8.62 -0.44
CA SER A 156 17.29 -7.92 0.73
C SER A 156 16.44 -6.74 1.18
N THR A 157 15.68 -6.12 0.26
CA THR A 157 14.78 -5.01 0.59
C THR A 157 13.66 -5.45 1.53
N VAL A 158 13.21 -6.72 1.45
CA VAL A 158 12.21 -7.27 2.37
C VAL A 158 12.78 -7.34 3.79
N SER A 159 14.03 -7.82 3.94
CA SER A 159 14.71 -7.81 5.24
C SER A 159 15.00 -6.39 5.73
N ASP A 160 15.42 -5.48 4.86
CA ASP A 160 15.76 -4.11 5.26
C ASP A 160 14.53 -3.35 5.80
N VAL A 161 13.35 -3.56 5.22
CA VAL A 161 12.08 -3.01 5.74
C VAL A 161 11.75 -3.59 7.12
N ALA A 162 11.92 -4.91 7.29
CA ALA A 162 11.67 -5.55 8.58
C ALA A 162 12.63 -5.04 9.66
N ASP A 163 13.91 -4.88 9.32
CA ASP A 163 14.94 -4.35 10.22
C ASP A 163 14.66 -2.90 10.60
N LEU A 164 14.30 -2.04 9.63
CA LEU A 164 13.88 -0.65 9.90
C LEU A 164 12.72 -0.60 10.90
N TRP A 165 11.66 -1.36 10.67
CA TRP A 165 10.47 -1.35 11.53
C TRP A 165 10.77 -1.89 12.93
N LYS A 166 11.59 -2.95 13.02
CA LYS A 166 12.02 -3.50 14.30
C LYS A 166 12.87 -2.52 15.08
N ASP A 167 13.79 -1.84 14.40
CA ASP A 167 14.67 -0.83 15.00
C ASP A 167 13.90 0.41 15.47
N LEU A 168 12.92 0.88 14.69
CA LEU A 168 11.99 1.93 15.11
C LEU A 168 11.21 1.52 16.38
N TRP A 169 10.68 0.31 16.41
CA TRP A 169 9.94 -0.21 17.56
C TRP A 169 10.81 -0.30 18.82
N ASP A 170 11.99 -0.91 18.71
CA ASP A 170 12.92 -1.07 19.82
C ASP A 170 13.46 0.27 20.34
N SER A 171 13.60 1.24 19.44
CA SER A 171 14.02 2.61 19.78
C SER A 171 12.89 3.47 20.36
N GLY A 172 11.65 2.96 20.46
CA GLY A 172 10.48 3.73 20.91
C GLY A 172 10.00 4.77 19.91
N CYS A 173 10.45 4.69 18.65
CA CYS A 173 10.14 5.61 17.56
C CYS A 173 9.00 5.11 16.66
N ALA A 174 8.33 4.03 17.07
CA ALA A 174 7.12 3.52 16.47
C ALA A 174 6.24 2.89 17.54
N TYR A 175 4.93 2.93 17.30
CA TYR A 175 3.94 2.31 18.18
C TYR A 175 2.76 1.80 17.35
N ALA A 176 1.97 0.90 17.93
CA ALA A 176 0.76 0.39 17.31
C ALA A 176 -0.48 1.00 17.97
N THR A 177 -1.53 1.20 17.18
CA THR A 177 -2.87 1.57 17.65
C THR A 177 -3.91 0.79 16.86
N GLU A 178 -5.07 0.55 17.46
CA GLU A 178 -6.20 -0.12 16.80
C GLU A 178 -7.08 0.86 16.00
N SER A 179 -6.77 2.15 16.03
CA SER A 179 -7.56 3.20 15.39
C SER A 179 -7.37 3.23 13.87
N TYR A 180 -8.49 3.16 13.14
CA TYR A 180 -8.54 3.51 11.71
C TYR A 180 -9.80 4.33 11.42
N PRO A 181 -9.71 5.47 10.71
CA PRO A 181 -8.47 6.18 10.35
C PRO A 181 -7.73 6.63 11.62
N ASN A 182 -6.42 6.88 11.52
CA ASN A 182 -5.54 7.15 12.66
C ASN A 182 -5.67 8.62 13.12
N PRO A 183 -6.53 8.97 14.12
CA PRO A 183 -6.65 10.34 14.62
C PRO A 183 -5.32 10.89 15.19
N GLU A 184 -4.40 10.00 15.57
CA GLU A 184 -3.10 10.31 16.14
C GLU A 184 -2.28 11.23 15.23
N PHE A 185 -2.43 11.10 13.92
CA PHE A 185 -1.78 11.98 12.95
C PHE A 185 -2.18 13.45 13.14
N ALA A 186 -3.48 13.71 13.31
CA ALA A 186 -4.02 15.06 13.42
C ALA A 186 -3.67 15.71 14.76
N THR A 187 -3.35 14.92 15.78
CA THR A 187 -3.05 15.39 17.14
C THR A 187 -1.57 15.36 17.49
N ARG A 188 -0.66 15.30 16.51
CA ARG A 188 0.80 15.19 16.72
C ARG A 188 1.20 14.01 17.61
N LYS A 189 0.41 12.93 17.59
CA LYS A 189 0.80 11.63 18.16
C LYS A 189 1.44 10.74 17.11
N ALA A 190 1.52 11.17 15.86
CA ALA A 190 2.25 10.47 14.81
C ALA A 190 2.82 11.45 13.78
N LEU A 191 4.09 11.28 13.46
CA LEU A 191 4.74 11.98 12.36
C LEU A 191 4.44 11.28 11.03
N PHE A 192 4.37 9.94 11.09
CA PHE A 192 4.11 9.06 9.95
C PHE A 192 2.93 8.09 10.23
N THR A 193 2.01 7.92 9.27
CA THR A 193 0.99 6.85 9.27
C THR A 193 0.71 6.32 7.87
#